data_AF-A0A2N6AXR0-F1
#
_entry.id   AF-A0A2N6AXR0-F1
#
_cell.length_a   1.000
_cell.length_b   1.000
_cell.length_c   1.000
_cell.angle_alpha   90.00
_cell.angle_beta   90.00
_cell.angle_gamma   90.00
#
_symmetry.space_group_name_H-M   'P 1'
#
loop_
_entity.id
_entity.type
_entity.pdbx_description
1 polymer ?
#
loop_
_entity_poly.entity_id
_entity_poly.type
_entity_poly.pdbx_seq_one_letter_code
_entity_poly.pdbx_strand_id
1 'polypeptide(L)'
;MVLVNPHIAAATPQVFRALNWQKQRAAPPLPALPAALTPDKLTLWLRESGNDLERAAMQLAPQIGGVLDALGALPGCRLARMSGSGTTCFGLFTDAAAADAAAAELAHAKPQWWVRAVRTGS
;
A
#
# COMPACT_ATOMS: atom_id res chain seq x y z
N MET A 1 -4.39 -2.56 10.76
CA MET A 1 -3.55 -2.24 9.58
C MET A 1 -2.09 -2.43 9.97
N VAL A 2 -1.22 -2.76 9.03
CA VAL A 2 0.24 -2.79 9.25
C VAL A 2 0.90 -1.73 8.38
N LEU A 3 1.82 -0.94 8.95
CA LEU A 3 2.68 0.00 8.25
C LEU A 3 4.07 -0.61 8.10
N VAL A 4 4.66 -0.47 6.91
CA VAL A 4 6.00 -0.98 6.59
C VAL A 4 6.81 0.10 5.90
N ASN A 5 8.04 0.33 6.37
CA ASN A 5 9.02 1.17 5.69
C ASN A 5 10.34 0.37 5.54
N PRO A 6 10.81 0.10 4.31
CA PRO A 6 12.03 -0.67 4.08
C PRO A 6 13.32 0.17 4.19
N HIS A 7 13.24 1.40 4.74
CA HIS A 7 14.33 2.37 4.87
C HIS A 7 15.01 2.76 3.55
N ILE A 8 14.26 2.73 2.45
CA ILE A 8 14.72 3.24 1.16
C ILE A 8 14.45 4.76 1.09
N ALA A 9 15.41 5.51 0.53
CA ALA A 9 15.29 6.94 0.35
C ALA A 9 14.06 7.29 -0.52
N ALA A 10 13.31 8.29 -0.11
CA ALA A 10 12.13 8.74 -0.85
C ALA A 10 12.56 9.38 -2.18
N ALA A 11 12.19 8.75 -3.28
CA ALA A 11 12.45 9.25 -4.63
C ALA A 11 11.36 10.24 -5.08
N THR A 12 10.69 10.96 -4.17
CA THR A 12 9.46 11.73 -4.45
C THR A 12 9.54 12.61 -5.70
N PRO A 13 10.56 13.47 -5.91
CA PRO A 13 10.65 14.27 -7.14
C PRO A 13 10.90 13.44 -8.40
N GLN A 14 11.49 12.25 -8.28
CA GLN A 14 11.70 11.33 -9.39
C GLN A 14 10.41 10.56 -9.70
N VAL A 15 9.64 10.13 -8.69
CA VAL A 15 8.33 9.49 -8.84
C VAL A 15 7.37 10.43 -9.59
N PHE A 16 7.30 11.70 -9.19
CA PHE A 16 6.48 12.70 -9.89
C PHE A 16 6.98 13.00 -11.31
N ARG A 17 8.28 12.86 -11.58
CA ARG A 17 8.85 12.99 -12.95
C ARG A 17 8.58 11.77 -13.82
N ALA A 18 8.59 10.58 -13.24
CA ALA A 18 8.31 9.32 -13.93
C ALA A 18 6.82 9.13 -14.21
N LEU A 19 5.93 9.86 -13.53
CA LEU A 19 4.52 9.93 -13.88
C LEU A 19 4.35 10.49 -15.30
N ASN A 20 3.87 9.63 -16.19
CA ASN A 20 3.45 10.07 -17.51
C ASN A 20 2.11 10.79 -17.42
N TRP A 21 2.15 12.12 -17.23
CA TRP A 21 0.96 12.98 -17.10
C TRP A 21 0.02 12.92 -18.31
N GLN A 22 0.52 12.63 -19.51
CA GLN A 22 -0.31 12.47 -20.71
C GLN A 22 -1.16 11.19 -20.60
N LYS A 23 -0.57 10.09 -20.13
CA LYS A 23 -1.29 8.84 -19.84
C LYS A 23 -2.31 9.02 -18.71
N GLN A 24 -1.99 9.84 -17.70
CA GLN A 24 -2.92 10.16 -16.61
C GLN A 24 -4.18 10.90 -17.09
N ARG A 25 -4.02 11.90 -17.97
CA ARG A 25 -5.17 12.65 -18.53
C ARG A 25 -6.08 11.79 -19.41
N ALA A 26 -5.57 10.70 -19.97
CA ALA A 26 -6.32 9.75 -20.78
C ALA A 26 -6.88 8.57 -19.98
N ALA A 27 -6.56 8.47 -18.68
CA ALA A 27 -7.05 7.39 -17.83
C ALA A 27 -8.58 7.52 -17.65
N PRO A 28 -9.31 6.40 -17.59
CA PRO A 28 -10.73 6.44 -17.26
C PRO A 28 -10.94 7.08 -15.88
N PRO A 29 -12.10 7.73 -15.65
CA PRO A 29 -12.41 8.29 -14.35
C PRO A 29 -12.39 7.19 -13.28
N LEU A 30 -12.12 7.59 -12.04
CA LEU A 30 -12.24 6.70 -10.90
C LEU A 30 -13.65 6.08 -10.86
N PRO A 31 -13.78 4.81 -10.44
CA PRO A 31 -15.08 4.21 -10.19
C PRO A 31 -15.84 5.07 -9.17
N ALA A 32 -17.17 5.13 -9.31
CA ALA A 32 -18.00 5.87 -8.38
C ALA A 32 -17.79 5.35 -6.95
N LEU A 33 -17.67 6.27 -5.98
CA LEU A 33 -17.61 5.88 -4.58
C LEU A 33 -18.88 5.12 -4.19
N PRO A 34 -18.77 4.02 -3.45
CA PRO A 34 -19.95 3.30 -2.97
C PRO A 34 -20.74 4.19 -2.02
N ALA A 35 -22.07 4.17 -2.14
CA ALA A 35 -22.97 5.00 -1.33
C ALA A 35 -22.81 4.79 0.19
N ALA A 36 -22.33 3.62 0.61
CA ALA A 36 -21.94 3.32 1.99
C ALA A 36 -20.51 2.79 2.03
N LEU A 37 -19.66 3.44 2.84
CA LEU A 37 -18.25 3.09 3.01
C LEU A 37 -18.06 2.08 4.15
N THR A 38 -18.50 0.86 3.93
CA THR A 38 -18.10 -0.27 4.78
C THR A 38 -16.65 -0.67 4.48
N PRO A 39 -15.88 -1.25 5.41
CA PRO A 39 -14.50 -1.69 5.16
C PRO A 39 -14.33 -2.57 3.91
N ASP A 40 -15.26 -3.51 3.67
CA ASP A 40 -15.22 -4.39 2.50
C ASP A 40 -15.44 -3.63 1.19
N LYS A 41 -16.48 -2.78 1.13
CA LYS A 41 -16.76 -1.93 -0.05
C LYS A 41 -15.63 -0.94 -0.33
N LEU A 42 -15.05 -0.34 0.72
CA LEU A 42 -13.91 0.55 0.58
C LEU A 42 -12.68 -0.21 0.05
N THR A 43 -12.40 -1.41 0.59
CA THR A 43 -11.30 -2.26 0.12
C THR A 43 -11.49 -2.64 -1.36
N LEU A 44 -12.71 -3.02 -1.76
CA LEU A 44 -13.01 -3.34 -3.16
C LEU A 44 -12.80 -2.13 -4.06
N TRP A 45 -13.36 -0.98 -3.68
CA TRP A 45 -13.21 0.26 -4.44
C TRP A 45 -11.73 0.66 -4.59
N LEU A 46 -10.93 0.54 -3.52
CA LEU A 46 -9.48 0.80 -3.55
C LEU A 46 -8.70 -0.17 -4.44
N ARG A 47 -9.17 -1.41 -4.61
CA ARG A 47 -8.57 -2.35 -5.55
C ARG A 47 -8.82 -1.92 -6.99
N GLU A 48 -10.02 -1.45 -7.29
CA GLU A 48 -10.45 -1.00 -8.62
C GLU A 48 -9.87 0.36 -9.02
N SER A 49 -9.71 1.29 -8.07
CA SER A 49 -9.19 2.63 -8.33
C SER A 49 -7.69 2.66 -8.66
N GLY A 50 -6.92 1.67 -8.20
CA GLY A 50 -5.45 1.63 -8.37
C GLY A 50 -4.70 2.77 -7.64
N ASN A 51 -3.38 2.83 -7.84
CA ASN A 51 -2.52 3.93 -7.41
C ASN A 51 -1.42 4.16 -8.46
N ASP A 52 -1.49 5.26 -9.20
CA ASP A 52 -0.54 5.55 -10.27
C ASP A 52 0.87 5.91 -9.79
N LEU A 53 0.97 6.52 -8.60
CA LEU A 53 2.25 6.80 -7.95
C LEU A 53 2.95 5.52 -7.54
N GLU A 54 2.20 4.52 -7.09
CA GLU A 54 2.73 3.19 -6.74
C GLU A 54 3.42 2.56 -7.94
N ARG A 55 2.78 2.59 -9.12
CA ARG A 55 3.38 2.04 -10.34
C ARG A 55 4.69 2.76 -10.73
N ALA A 56 4.70 4.08 -10.68
CA ALA A 56 5.90 4.88 -10.97
C ALA A 56 7.00 4.64 -9.92
N ALA A 57 6.64 4.52 -8.65
CA ALA A 57 7.57 4.25 -7.56
C ALA A 57 8.18 2.85 -7.66
N MET A 58 7.40 1.82 -8.02
CA MET A 58 7.92 0.46 -8.25
C MET A 58 8.93 0.39 -9.41
N GLN A 59 8.78 1.22 -10.44
CA GLN A 59 9.76 1.30 -11.54
C GLN A 59 11.09 1.90 -11.09
N LEU A 60 11.06 2.89 -10.19
CA LEU A 60 12.25 3.56 -9.68
C LEU A 60 12.90 2.83 -8.49
N ALA A 61 12.09 2.16 -7.67
CA ALA A 61 12.49 1.43 -6.48
C ALA A 61 11.74 0.08 -6.41
N PRO A 62 12.24 -0.95 -7.11
CA PRO A 62 11.63 -2.29 -7.13
C PRO A 62 11.43 -2.91 -5.74
N GLN A 63 12.17 -2.47 -4.73
CA GLN A 63 12.00 -2.88 -3.33
C GLN A 63 10.59 -2.59 -2.81
N ILE A 64 9.90 -1.56 -3.33
CA ILE A 64 8.51 -1.26 -2.99
C ILE A 64 7.61 -2.43 -3.39
N GLY A 65 7.82 -3.00 -4.58
CA GLY A 65 7.10 -4.19 -5.03
C GLY A 65 7.27 -5.35 -4.07
N GLY A 66 8.51 -5.62 -3.65
CA GLY A 66 8.81 -6.68 -2.67
C GLY A 66 8.13 -6.47 -1.29
N VAL A 67 7.95 -5.21 -0.85
CA VAL A 67 7.19 -4.91 0.37
C VAL A 67 5.70 -5.17 0.19
N LEU A 68 5.12 -4.76 -0.95
CA LEU A 68 3.71 -4.97 -1.26
C LEU A 68 3.38 -6.45 -1.42
N ASP A 69 4.25 -7.22 -2.07
CA ASP A 69 4.11 -8.67 -2.22
C ASP A 69 4.19 -9.37 -0.85
N ALA A 70 5.17 -8.99 -0.02
CA ALA A 70 5.31 -9.54 1.33
C ALA A 70 4.08 -9.23 2.20
N LEU A 71 3.54 -8.01 2.13
CA LEU A 71 2.30 -7.66 2.83
C LEU A 71 1.10 -8.44 2.28
N GLY A 72 0.97 -8.55 0.96
CA GLY A 72 -0.15 -9.21 0.28
C GLY A 72 -0.22 -10.72 0.52
N ALA A 73 0.93 -11.36 0.78
CA ALA A 73 1.03 -12.78 1.05
C ALA A 73 0.62 -13.19 2.48
N LEU A 74 0.51 -12.23 3.41
CA LEU A 74 0.23 -12.53 4.82
C LEU A 74 -1.24 -12.89 5.05
N PRO A 75 -1.52 -13.85 5.94
CA PRO A 75 -2.88 -14.20 6.34
C PRO A 75 -3.69 -12.98 6.78
N GLY A 76 -4.93 -12.90 6.31
CA GLY A 76 -5.84 -11.81 6.67
C GLY A 76 -5.57 -10.49 5.95
N CYS A 77 -4.55 -10.38 5.10
CA CYS A 77 -4.34 -9.18 4.28
C CYS A 77 -5.47 -9.02 3.25
N ARG A 78 -6.15 -7.87 3.29
CA ARG A 78 -7.24 -7.49 2.38
C ARG A 78 -6.79 -6.53 1.30
N LEU A 79 -5.75 -5.74 1.55
CA LEU A 79 -5.18 -4.80 0.58
C LEU A 79 -3.77 -4.44 1.01
N ALA A 80 -2.81 -4.50 0.10
CA ALA A 80 -1.48 -3.91 0.28
C ALA A 80 -1.28 -2.76 -0.72
N ARG A 81 -0.88 -1.58 -0.24
CA ARG A 81 -0.66 -0.38 -1.05
C ARG A 81 0.45 0.50 -0.51
N MET A 82 1.01 1.33 -1.38
CA MET A 82 1.88 2.43 -1.01
C MET A 82 1.05 3.64 -0.57
N SER A 83 1.50 4.35 0.48
CA SER A 83 0.93 5.64 0.88
C SER A 83 1.68 6.80 0.23
N GLY A 84 0.96 7.70 -0.45
CA GLY A 84 1.52 8.91 -1.06
C GLY A 84 2.56 8.62 -2.15
N SER A 85 3.69 9.33 -2.09
CA SER A 85 4.85 9.13 -2.99
C SER A 85 5.86 8.10 -2.45
N GLY A 86 5.48 7.35 -1.42
CA GLY A 86 6.33 6.40 -0.73
C GLY A 86 7.22 7.04 0.35
N THR A 87 8.06 6.26 1.02
CA THR A 87 8.32 4.82 0.80
C THR A 87 7.55 3.90 1.75
N THR A 88 6.67 4.48 2.57
CA THR A 88 5.81 3.73 3.48
C THR A 88 4.71 2.99 2.71
N CYS A 89 4.70 1.67 2.86
CA CYS A 89 3.61 0.80 2.41
C CYS A 89 2.71 0.45 3.60
N PHE A 90 1.48 0.07 3.31
CA PHE A 90 0.53 -0.37 4.31
C PHE A 90 -0.29 -1.58 3.84
N GLY A 91 -0.67 -2.42 4.80
CA GLY A 91 -1.59 -3.54 4.60
C GLY A 91 -2.86 -3.38 5.45
N LEU A 92 -4.04 -3.41 4.83
CA LEU A 92 -5.32 -3.54 5.54
C LEU A 92 -5.55 -5.01 5.87
N PHE A 93 -5.91 -5.30 7.12
CA PHE A 93 -6.14 -6.67 7.61
C PHE A 93 -7.59 -6.83 8.08
N THR A 94 -8.06 -8.08 8.15
CA THR A 94 -9.42 -8.42 8.58
C THR A 94 -9.78 -7.87 9.96
N ASP A 95 -8.81 -7.87 10.87
CA ASP A 95 -8.98 -7.46 12.25
C ASP A 95 -7.62 -7.07 12.88
N ALA A 96 -7.66 -6.67 14.14
CA ALA A 96 -6.47 -6.27 14.88
C ALA A 96 -5.51 -7.44 15.15
N ALA A 97 -6.02 -8.63 15.44
CA ALA A 97 -5.18 -9.78 15.75
C ALA A 97 -4.40 -10.26 14.53
N ALA A 98 -5.04 -10.27 13.35
CA ALA A 98 -4.39 -10.53 12.08
C ALA A 98 -3.29 -9.49 11.77
N ALA A 99 -3.55 -8.20 12.05
CA ALA A 99 -2.55 -7.15 11.85
C ALA A 99 -1.34 -7.32 12.81
N ASP A 100 -1.58 -7.66 14.08
CA ASP A 100 -0.52 -7.85 15.07
C ASP A 100 0.35 -9.07 14.71
N ALA A 101 -0.27 -10.19 14.32
CA ALA A 101 0.44 -11.38 13.86
C ALA A 101 1.28 -11.10 12.60
N ALA A 102 0.69 -10.43 11.61
CA ALA A 102 1.38 -10.06 10.37
C ALA A 102 2.56 -9.13 10.62
N ALA A 103 2.42 -8.16 11.54
CA ALA A 103 3.52 -7.26 11.90
C ALA A 103 4.67 -8.00 12.58
N ALA A 104 4.37 -8.96 13.48
CA ALA A 104 5.37 -9.78 14.14
C ALA A 104 6.11 -10.69 13.14
N GLU A 105 5.37 -11.35 12.25
CA GLU A 105 5.94 -12.22 11.20
C GLU A 105 6.87 -11.43 10.26
N LEU A 106 6.40 -10.27 9.76
CA LEU A 106 7.22 -9.42 8.89
C LEU A 106 8.46 -8.88 9.59
N ALA A 107 8.33 -8.41 10.84
CA ALA A 107 9.47 -7.91 11.60
C ALA A 107 10.52 -9.00 11.84
N HIS A 108 10.09 -10.26 12.01
CA HIS A 108 11.00 -11.40 12.13
C HIS A 108 11.65 -11.75 10.79
N ALA A 109 10.88 -11.83 9.71
CA ALA A 109 11.38 -12.21 8.39
C ALA A 109 12.24 -11.12 7.72
N LYS A 110 12.01 -9.85 8.07
CA LYS A 110 12.66 -8.66 7.50
C LYS A 110 13.10 -7.71 8.63
N PRO A 111 14.11 -8.07 9.43
CA PRO A 111 14.53 -7.29 10.60
C PRO A 111 15.06 -5.89 10.24
N GLN A 112 15.44 -5.68 8.99
CA GLN A 112 15.86 -4.39 8.45
C GLN A 112 14.69 -3.48 8.05
N TRP A 113 13.44 -3.95 8.12
CA TRP A 113 12.26 -3.12 7.84
C TRP A 113 11.71 -2.56 9.14
N TRP A 114 11.29 -1.30 9.10
CA TRP A 114 10.42 -0.77 10.15
C TRP A 114 9.01 -1.28 9.90
N VAL A 115 8.44 -2.01 10.86
CA VAL A 115 7.10 -2.62 10.77
C VAL A 115 6.31 -2.26 12.02
N ARG A 116 5.06 -1.81 11.87
CA ARG A 116 4.15 -1.52 12.99
C ARG A 116 2.71 -1.87 12.67
N ALA A 117 2.06 -2.61 13.57
CA ALA A 117 0.60 -2.72 13.58
C ALA A 117 -0.02 -1.43 14.15
N VAL A 118 -1.08 -0.95 13.51
CA VAL A 118 -1.82 0.25 13.88
C VAL A 118 -3.32 0.06 13.73
N ARG A 119 -4.10 0.77 14.53
CA ARG A 119 -5.57 0.76 14.51
C ARG A 119 -6.08 2.01 13.82
N THR A 120 -7.07 1.86 12.94
CA THR A 120 -7.84 2.97 12.39
C THR A 120 -8.97 3.29 13.38
N GLY A 121 -9.19 4.58 13.68
CA GLY A 121 -10.06 5.03 14.77
C GLY A 121 -11.45 4.39 14.78
N SER A 122 -11.92 4.10 16.00
CA SER A 122 -13.23 3.55 16.37
C SER A 122 -14.37 4.54 16.14
#